data_AF-A0A2T0WI13-F1
#
_entry.id   AF-A0A2T0WI13-F1
#
_cell.length_a   1.000
_cell.length_b   1.000
_cell.length_c   1.000
_cell.angle_alpha   90.00
_cell.angle_beta   90.00
_cell.angle_gamma   90.00
#
_symmetry.space_group_name_H-M   'P 1'
#
loop_
_entity.id
_entity.type
_entity.pdbx_description
1 polymer ?
#
loop_
_entity_poly.entity_id
_entity_poly.type
_entity_poly.pdbx_seq_one_letter_code
_entity_poly.pdbx_strand_id
1 'polypeptide(L)'
;MSKRERRKFDEAFKRMAVELHLSGKTSTSIGKELGIGADLVRRWTREFKSEGATSFPGNGKQNLTDEQKEILALKKELNETQIERDILKKAVSIFSRGDRKPTGS
;
A
#
# COMPACT_ATOMS: atom_id res chain seq x y z
N MET A 1 30.88 -10.60 -2.60
CA MET A 1 30.08 -10.86 -1.38
C MET A 1 28.80 -11.58 -1.78
N SER A 2 28.51 -12.75 -1.20
CA SER A 2 27.29 -13.51 -1.51
C SER A 2 26.06 -12.82 -0.92
N LYS A 3 25.02 -12.61 -1.73
CA LYS A 3 23.74 -12.02 -1.30
C LYS A 3 23.00 -13.06 -0.46
N ARG A 4 22.96 -12.88 0.86
CA ARG A 4 22.17 -13.74 1.76
C ARG A 4 20.70 -13.68 1.34
N GLU A 5 20.17 -14.85 1.03
CA GLU A 5 18.75 -15.00 0.69
C GLU A 5 17.90 -14.74 1.95
N ARG A 6 16.92 -13.84 1.82
CA ARG A 6 16.06 -13.47 2.96
C ARG A 6 15.00 -14.54 3.15
N ARG A 7 14.99 -15.17 4.33
CA ARG A 7 13.90 -16.08 4.74
C ARG A 7 12.56 -15.34 4.67
N LYS A 8 11.58 -15.95 3.99
CA LYS A 8 10.20 -15.48 3.93
C LYS A 8 9.38 -16.26 4.95
N PHE A 9 8.50 -15.56 5.64
CA PHE A 9 7.54 -16.13 6.58
C PHE A 9 6.15 -15.67 6.14
N ASP A 10 5.18 -16.57 6.19
CA ASP A 10 3.80 -16.24 5.93
C ASP A 10 3.20 -15.38 7.06
N GLU A 11 2.02 -14.84 6.81
CA GLU A 11 1.33 -13.97 7.76
C GLU A 11 0.92 -14.73 9.03
N ALA A 12 0.37 -15.94 8.89
CA ALA A 12 -0.12 -16.73 10.01
C ALA A 12 1.00 -17.03 11.02
N PHE A 13 2.18 -17.39 10.53
CA PHE A 13 3.37 -17.65 11.34
C PHE A 13 3.82 -16.39 12.09
N LYS A 14 3.83 -15.23 11.43
CA LYS A 14 4.18 -13.97 12.09
C LYS A 14 3.18 -13.61 13.18
N ARG A 15 1.88 -13.76 12.93
CA ARG A 15 0.82 -13.52 13.91
C ARG A 15 0.99 -14.42 15.13
N MET A 16 1.19 -15.72 14.92
CA MET A 16 1.46 -16.68 16.02
C MET A 16 2.66 -16.26 16.87
N ALA A 17 3.79 -15.90 16.24
CA ALA A 17 4.99 -15.46 16.95
C ALA A 17 4.74 -14.19 17.80
N VAL A 18 3.92 -13.26 17.28
CA VAL A 18 3.53 -12.06 18.02
C VAL A 18 2.57 -12.40 19.16
N GLU A 19 1.55 -13.23 18.94
CA GLU A 19 0.60 -13.65 19.98
C GLU A 19 1.31 -14.31 21.16
N LEU A 20 2.28 -15.20 20.90
CA LEU A 20 3.14 -15.78 21.93
C LEU A 20 3.93 -14.71 22.70
N HIS A 21 4.40 -13.67 22.02
CA HIS A 21 5.10 -12.58 22.69
C HIS A 21 4.14 -11.72 23.52
N LEU A 22 2.91 -11.48 23.05
CA LEU A 22 1.89 -10.73 23.76
C LEU A 22 1.35 -11.50 24.96
N SER A 23 1.36 -12.83 24.92
CA SER A 23 1.01 -13.70 26.06
C SER A 23 2.09 -13.72 27.17
N GLY A 24 3.18 -12.96 27.01
CA GLY A 24 4.23 -12.82 28.01
C GLY A 24 5.47 -13.69 27.80
N LYS A 25 5.52 -14.55 26.76
CA LYS A 25 6.78 -15.26 26.45
C LYS A 25 7.84 -14.27 25.95
N THR A 26 9.09 -14.50 26.33
CA THR A 26 10.20 -13.65 25.89
C THR A 26 10.55 -13.91 24.42
N SER A 27 10.90 -12.86 23.68
CA SER A 27 11.41 -12.94 22.30
C SER A 27 12.54 -13.97 22.12
N THR A 28 13.43 -14.13 23.10
CA THR A 28 14.51 -15.14 23.08
C THR A 28 13.98 -16.57 23.17
N SER A 29 12.98 -16.82 24.02
CA SER A 29 12.36 -18.13 24.15
C SER A 29 11.61 -18.51 22.87
N ILE A 30 10.80 -17.59 22.35
CA ILE A 30 10.04 -17.77 21.11
C ILE A 30 10.98 -18.00 19.93
N GLY A 31 12.07 -17.24 19.84
CA GLY A 31 13.07 -17.42 18.80
C GLY A 31 13.70 -18.82 18.80
N LYS A 32 14.00 -19.37 19.98
CA LYS A 32 14.51 -20.74 20.14
C LYS A 32 13.44 -21.77 19.75
N GLU A 33 12.22 -21.61 20.22
CA GLU A 33 11.09 -22.52 19.97
C GLU A 33 10.71 -22.58 18.48
N LEU A 34 10.70 -21.42 17.80
CA LEU A 34 10.28 -21.29 16.40
C LEU A 34 11.45 -21.30 15.39
N GLY A 35 12.71 -21.40 15.85
CA GLY A 35 13.89 -21.37 14.99
C GLY A 35 14.08 -20.05 14.22
N ILE A 36 13.74 -18.92 14.86
CA ILE A 36 13.85 -17.56 14.32
C ILE A 36 14.67 -16.66 15.24
N GLY A 37 15.19 -15.55 14.72
CA GLY A 37 15.92 -14.58 15.54
C GLY A 37 14.98 -13.84 16.51
N ALA A 38 15.42 -13.63 17.75
CA ALA A 38 14.67 -12.88 18.76
C ALA A 38 14.34 -11.44 18.30
N ASP A 39 15.25 -10.82 17.56
CA ASP A 39 15.06 -9.48 16.96
C ASP A 39 13.90 -9.46 15.96
N LEU A 40 13.68 -10.57 15.25
CA LEU A 40 12.59 -10.72 14.30
C LEU A 40 11.25 -10.73 15.02
N VAL A 41 11.16 -11.46 16.13
CA VAL A 41 9.97 -11.46 17.00
C VAL A 41 9.69 -10.06 17.53
N ARG A 42 10.69 -9.36 18.08
CA ARG A 42 10.54 -7.98 18.58
C ARG A 42 10.05 -7.03 17.49
N ARG A 43 10.62 -7.14 16.29
CA ARG A 43 10.24 -6.33 15.14
C ARG A 43 8.78 -6.57 14.75
N TRP A 44 8.37 -7.83 14.60
CA TRP A 44 6.98 -8.16 14.27
C TRP A 44 6.01 -7.72 15.35
N THR A 45 6.36 -7.83 16.63
CA THR A 45 5.52 -7.32 17.72
C THR A 45 5.36 -5.81 17.66
N ARG A 46 6.40 -5.06 17.25
CA ARG A 46 6.31 -3.59 17.05
C ARG A 46 5.44 -3.24 15.84
N GLU A 47 5.61 -3.94 14.72
CA GLU A 47 4.77 -3.79 13.52
C GLU A 47 3.30 -4.10 13.86
N PHE A 48 3.05 -5.17 14.64
CA PHE A 48 1.71 -5.52 15.13
C PHE A 48 1.10 -4.48 16.07
N LYS A 49 1.89 -3.89 16.97
CA LYS A 49 1.39 -2.82 17.86
C LYS A 49 1.07 -1.51 17.15
N SER A 50 1.67 -1.26 15.99
CA SER A 50 1.45 -0.02 15.23
C SER A 50 0.33 -0.15 14.21
N GLU A 51 0.26 -1.27 13.50
CA GLU A 51 -0.70 -1.47 12.40
C GLU A 51 -1.80 -2.49 12.74
N GLY A 52 -1.67 -3.23 13.85
CA GLY A 52 -2.70 -4.17 14.33
C GLY A 52 -2.92 -5.37 13.39
N ALA A 53 -4.18 -5.66 13.09
CA ALA A 53 -4.54 -6.80 12.24
C ALA A 53 -4.07 -6.65 10.77
N THR A 54 -3.58 -5.47 10.38
CA THR A 54 -3.08 -5.22 9.02
C THR A 54 -1.56 -5.36 8.90
N SER A 55 -0.81 -5.58 9.98
CA SER A 55 0.68 -5.51 9.98
C SER A 55 1.43 -6.45 9.04
N PHE A 56 0.79 -7.45 8.44
CA PHE A 56 1.46 -8.48 7.64
C PHE A 56 0.78 -8.75 6.28
N PRO A 57 0.61 -7.75 5.39
CA PRO A 57 -0.18 -7.88 4.15
C PRO A 57 0.46 -8.75 3.05
N GLY A 58 1.67 -9.27 3.29
CA GLY A 58 2.47 -9.96 2.29
C GLY A 58 3.23 -9.01 1.36
N ASN A 59 4.01 -9.58 0.43
CA ASN A 59 4.83 -8.79 -0.48
C ASN A 59 3.95 -8.09 -1.53
N GLY A 60 4.07 -6.76 -1.64
CA GLY A 60 3.48 -5.97 -2.72
C GLY A 60 2.06 -5.47 -2.48
N LYS A 61 1.43 -5.78 -1.34
CA LYS A 61 0.14 -5.19 -0.96
C LYS A 61 0.39 -4.00 -0.02
N GLN A 62 -0.07 -2.82 -0.41
CA GLN A 62 -0.09 -1.68 0.51
C GLN A 62 -1.14 -1.93 1.60
N ASN A 63 -0.73 -1.74 2.85
CA ASN A 63 -1.64 -1.65 3.99
C ASN A 63 -2.42 -0.36 3.92
N LEU A 64 -3.46 -0.36 3.09
CA LEU A 64 -4.40 0.74 3.02
C LEU A 64 -5.53 0.47 4.01
N THR A 65 -5.73 1.39 4.95
CA THR A 65 -6.98 1.45 5.72
C THR A 65 -8.16 1.62 4.76
N ASP A 66 -9.38 1.32 5.19
CA ASP A 66 -10.55 1.49 4.33
C ASP A 66 -10.71 2.96 3.88
N GLU A 67 -10.42 3.91 4.77
CA GLU A 67 -10.31 5.34 4.44
C GLU A 67 -9.25 5.60 3.36
N GLN A 68 -8.08 4.98 3.44
CA GLN A 68 -7.03 5.16 2.43
C GLN A 68 -7.39 4.53 1.08
N LYS A 69 -8.13 3.41 1.08
CA LYS A 69 -8.68 2.83 -0.15
C LYS A 69 -9.70 3.77 -0.79
N GLU A 70 -10.58 4.34 0.03
CA GLU A 70 -11.58 5.30 -0.42
C GLU A 70 -10.91 6.56 -0.99
N ILE A 71 -9.90 7.11 -0.31
CA ILE A 71 -9.12 8.25 -0.82
C ILE A 71 -8.48 7.92 -2.18
N LEU A 72 -7.94 6.72 -2.36
CA LEU A 72 -7.38 6.31 -3.66
C LEU A 72 -8.44 6.16 -4.74
N ALA A 73 -9.60 5.61 -4.40
CA ALA A 73 -10.73 5.50 -5.32
C ALA A 73 -11.22 6.89 -5.76
N LEU A 74 -11.42 7.80 -4.80
CA LEU A 74 -11.82 9.19 -5.06
C LEU A 74 -10.80 9.95 -5.90
N LYS A 75 -9.49 9.79 -5.62
CA LYS A 75 -8.44 10.40 -6.43
C LYS A 75 -8.43 9.89 -7.87
N LYS A 76 -8.72 8.60 -8.06
CA LYS A 76 -8.82 8.00 -9.39
C LYS A 76 -10.00 8.58 -10.17
N GLU A 77 -11.17 8.61 -9.57
CA GLU A 77 -12.39 9.18 -10.17
C GLU A 77 -12.24 10.67 -10.50
N LEU A 78 -11.64 11.44 -9.59
CA LEU A 78 -11.32 12.86 -9.81
C LEU A 78 -10.42 13.04 -11.04
N ASN A 79 -9.37 12.22 -11.16
CA ASN A 79 -8.45 12.29 -12.28
C ASN A 79 -9.12 11.91 -13.61
N GLU A 80 -9.93 10.85 -13.63
CA GLU A 80 -10.71 10.45 -14.80
C GLU A 80 -11.64 11.60 -15.24
N THR A 81 -12.37 12.21 -14.30
CA THR A 81 -13.23 13.35 -14.56
C THR A 81 -12.45 14.57 -15.08
N GLN A 82 -11.27 14.85 -14.54
CA GLN A 82 -10.41 15.94 -15.00
C GLN A 82 -9.93 15.72 -16.44
N ILE A 83 -9.55 14.49 -16.77
CA ILE A 83 -9.15 14.10 -18.12
C ILE A 83 -10.31 14.28 -19.10
N GLU A 84 -11.50 13.77 -18.77
CA GLU A 84 -12.70 13.94 -19.61
C GLU A 84 -13.02 15.41 -19.85
N ARG A 85 -13.03 16.21 -18.77
CA ARG A 85 -13.27 17.65 -18.85
C ARG A 85 -12.22 18.31 -19.75
N ASP A 86 -10.96 17.97 -19.63
CA ASP A 86 -9.90 18.56 -20.45
C ASP A 86 -9.97 18.15 -21.92
N ILE A 87 -10.37 16.91 -22.22
CA ILE A 87 -10.68 16.47 -23.58
C ILE A 87 -11.83 17.30 -24.16
N LEU A 88 -12.92 17.46 -23.41
CA LEU A 88 -14.07 18.27 -23.85
C LEU A 88 -13.69 19.74 -24.08
N LYS A 89 -12.90 20.35 -23.18
CA LYS A 89 -12.43 21.74 -23.36
C LYS A 89 -11.55 21.88 -24.60
N LYS A 90 -10.68 20.90 -24.88
CA LYS A 90 -9.88 20.88 -26.11
C LYS A 90 -10.76 20.77 -27.35
N ALA A 91 -11.76 19.88 -27.34
CA ALA A 91 -12.70 19.72 -28.45
C ALA A 91 -13.46 21.02 -28.74
N VAL A 92 -14.08 21.63 -27.71
CA VAL A 92 -14.78 22.92 -27.83
C VAL A 92 -13.86 23.99 -28.41
N SER A 93 -12.62 24.12 -27.90
CA SER A 93 -11.67 25.10 -28.41
C SER A 93 -11.32 24.91 -29.89
N ILE A 94 -11.34 23.68 -30.41
CA ILE A 94 -11.10 23.39 -31.83
C ILE A 94 -12.32 23.84 -32.64
N PHE A 95 -13.52 23.43 -32.24
CA PHE A 95 -14.76 23.78 -32.96
C PHE A 95 -15.01 25.30 -32.98
N SER A 96 -14.81 26.01 -31.87
CA SER A 96 -15.01 27.47 -31.81
C SER A 96 -13.99 28.28 -32.62
N ARG A 97 -12.89 27.68 -33.09
CA ARG A 97 -11.92 28.35 -33.96
C ARG A 97 -12.23 28.19 -35.46
N GLY A 98 -13.08 27.23 -35.83
CA GLY A 98 -13.46 26.93 -37.21
C GLY A 98 -14.36 27.97 -37.89
N ASP A 99 -15.04 28.83 -37.12
CA ASP A 99 -16.00 29.81 -37.65
C ASP A 99 -15.38 31.13 -38.14
N ARG A 100 -14.04 31.29 -38.06
CA ARG A 100 -13.37 32.46 -38.63
C ARG A 100 -13.25 32.32 -40.15
N LYS A 101 -14.32 32.69 -40.87
CA LYS A 101 -14.23 32.99 -42.31
C LYS A 101 -13.12 34.03 -42.53
N PRO A 102 -12.17 33.82 -43.46
CA PRO A 102 -11.27 34.89 -43.86
C PRO A 102 -12.10 35.92 -44.62
N THR A 103 -12.37 37.06 -43.98
CA THR A 103 -12.91 38.23 -44.67
C THR A 103 -11.79 38.76 -45.55
N GLY A 104 -11.80 38.38 -46.83
CA GLY A 104 -10.91 38.89 -47.85
C GLY A 104 -11.08 40.39 -48.04
N SER A 105 -9.93 41.07 -48.20
CA SER A 105 -9.78 42.46 -48.61
C SER A 105 -10.36 42.75 -49.99
#